data_AF-A0A7S9R6J0-F1
#
_entry.id   AF-A0A7S9R6J0-F1
#
_cell.length_a   1.000
_cell.length_b   1.000
_cell.length_c   1.000
_cell.angle_alpha   90.00
_cell.angle_beta   90.00
_cell.angle_gamma   90.00
#
_symmetry.space_group_name_H-M   'P 1'
#
loop_
_entity.id
_entity.type
_entity.pdbx_description
1 polymer ?
#
loop_
_entity_poly.entity_id
_entity_poly.type
_entity_poly.pdbx_seq_one_letter_code
_entity_poly.pdbx_strand_id
1 'polypeptide(L)'
;MTTMINIQTTADNTTLEAIKALLFKIDPAAIFETYGEQQNYLSKEDEEHLKRISDMDDKGELEYASMDEMNAHVNSLFKKYGA
;
A
#
# COMPACT_ATOMS: atom_id res chain seq x y z
N MET A 1 -3.93 0.36 -31.16
CA MET A 1 -2.78 1.28 -31.00
C MET A 1 -3.09 2.10 -29.76
N THR A 2 -2.36 1.90 -28.66
CA THR A 2 -2.63 2.61 -27.40
C THR A 2 -1.89 3.94 -27.45
N THR A 3 -2.64 5.04 -27.41
CA THR A 3 -2.06 6.39 -27.34
C THR A 3 -1.87 6.75 -25.88
N MET A 4 -0.64 7.05 -25.49
CA MET A 4 -0.29 7.49 -24.15
C MET A 4 0.07 8.97 -24.18
N ILE A 5 -0.48 9.75 -23.26
CA ILE A 5 -0.14 11.16 -23.06
C ILE A 5 0.46 11.29 -21.67
N ASN A 6 1.72 11.74 -21.60
CA ASN A 6 2.38 12.04 -20.34
C ASN A 6 2.31 13.55 -20.09
N ILE A 7 1.89 13.93 -18.88
CA ILE A 7 1.75 15.33 -18.47
C ILE A 7 2.53 15.51 -17.17
N GLN A 8 3.56 16.37 -17.20
CA GLN A 8 4.26 16.82 -16.01
C GLN A 8 3.63 18.13 -15.52
N THR A 9 3.21 18.18 -14.27
CA THR A 9 2.51 19.34 -13.71
C THR A 9 2.77 19.48 -12.21
N THR A 10 2.65 20.70 -11.70
CA THR A 10 2.67 21.03 -10.26
C THR A 10 1.26 21.32 -9.72
N ALA A 11 0.22 20.94 -10.47
CA ALA A 11 -1.16 21.12 -10.08
C ALA A 11 -1.51 20.34 -8.80
N ASP A 12 -2.35 20.94 -7.96
CA ASP A 12 -2.85 20.30 -6.75
C ASP A 12 -3.85 19.15 -7.04
N ASN A 13 -4.16 18.37 -6.01
CA ASN A 13 -5.05 17.22 -6.13
C ASN A 13 -6.47 17.59 -6.59
N THR A 14 -6.98 18.77 -6.23
CA THR A 14 -8.30 19.24 -6.67
C THR A 14 -8.32 19.45 -8.18
N THR A 15 -7.25 20.01 -8.73
CA THR A 15 -7.09 20.23 -10.17
C THR A 15 -6.91 18.91 -10.91
N LEU A 16 -6.13 17.96 -10.35
CA LEU A 16 -5.96 16.62 -10.93
C LEU A 16 -7.28 15.84 -11.01
N GLU A 17 -8.09 15.86 -9.95
CA GLU A 17 -9.41 15.20 -9.96
C GLU A 17 -10.38 15.85 -10.96
N ALA A 18 -10.33 17.18 -11.14
CA ALA A 18 -11.11 17.85 -12.18
C ALA A 18 -10.70 17.40 -13.60
N ILE A 19 -9.39 17.25 -13.86
CA ILE A 19 -8.87 16.75 -15.13
C ILE A 19 -9.33 15.31 -15.37
N LYS A 20 -9.22 14.45 -14.37
CA LYS A 20 -9.68 13.05 -14.42
C LYS A 20 -11.18 12.95 -14.71
N ALA A 21 -12.00 13.79 -14.07
CA ALA A 21 -13.43 13.84 -14.31
C ALA A 21 -13.78 14.28 -15.73
N LEU A 22 -13.03 15.23 -16.30
CA LEU A 22 -13.18 15.63 -17.70
C LEU A 22 -12.77 14.51 -18.66
N LEU A 23 -11.66 13.84 -18.38
CA LEU A 23 -11.16 12.72 -19.19
C LEU A 23 -12.20 11.60 -19.28
N PHE A 24 -12.74 11.14 -18.15
CA PHE A 24 -13.72 10.05 -18.13
C PHE A 24 -15.09 10.41 -18.72
N LYS A 25 -15.42 11.71 -18.83
CA LYS A 25 -16.60 12.15 -19.60
C LYS A 25 -16.41 11.99 -21.11
N ILE A 26 -15.17 12.11 -21.59
CA ILE A 26 -14.84 12.02 -23.01
C ILE A 26 -14.57 10.56 -23.39
N ASP A 27 -13.79 9.86 -22.57
CA ASP A 27 -13.43 8.46 -22.75
C ASP A 27 -13.57 7.71 -21.40
N PRO A 28 -14.70 7.02 -21.17
CA PRO A 28 -14.93 6.25 -19.96
C PRO A 28 -13.96 5.08 -19.76
N ALA A 29 -13.27 4.65 -20.81
CA ALA A 29 -12.31 3.55 -20.76
C ALA A 29 -10.86 4.04 -20.64
N ALA A 30 -10.63 5.35 -20.57
CA ALA A 30 -9.30 5.90 -20.37
C ALA A 30 -8.71 5.44 -19.04
N ILE A 31 -7.38 5.40 -18.98
CA ILE A 31 -6.63 5.11 -17.74
C ILE A 31 -5.97 6.41 -17.29
N PHE A 32 -6.13 6.77 -16.02
CA PHE A 32 -5.55 7.97 -15.42
C PHE A 32 -4.69 7.58 -14.20
N GLU A 33 -3.39 7.81 -14.30
CA GLU A 33 -2.40 7.49 -13.27
C GLU A 33 -1.65 8.76 -12.86
N THR A 34 -1.46 8.96 -11.54
CA THR A 34 -0.74 10.13 -11.00
C THR A 34 0.51 9.71 -10.25
N TYR A 35 1.67 9.91 -10.83
CA TYR A 35 2.94 9.55 -10.21
C TYR A 35 3.45 10.71 -9.34
N GLY A 36 2.86 10.88 -8.15
CA GLY A 36 3.22 11.94 -7.20
C GLY A 36 3.38 11.42 -5.78
N GLU A 37 4.02 12.22 -4.91
CA GLU A 37 4.28 11.88 -3.49
C GLU A 37 3.01 11.46 -2.72
N GLN A 38 1.82 11.89 -3.18
CA GLN A 38 0.52 11.54 -2.60
C GLN A 38 0.03 10.11 -2.88
N GLN A 39 0.65 9.35 -3.78
CA GLN A 39 0.30 7.95 -4.01
C GLN A 39 1.12 6.96 -3.17
N ASN A 40 2.15 7.43 -2.45
CA ASN A 40 3.00 6.58 -1.61
C ASN A 40 2.54 6.51 -0.14
N TYR A 41 1.31 6.92 0.15
CA TYR A 41 0.75 6.80 1.49
C TYR A 41 0.10 5.42 1.66
N LEU A 42 0.34 4.82 2.82
CA LEU A 42 -0.36 3.61 3.25
C LEU A 42 -1.87 3.89 3.29
N SER A 43 -2.68 2.84 3.17
CA SER A 43 -4.11 3.01 3.47
C SER A 43 -4.27 3.43 4.93
N LYS A 44 -5.35 4.15 5.27
CA LYS A 44 -5.61 4.52 6.68
C LYS A 44 -5.65 3.30 7.60
N GLU A 45 -6.16 2.18 7.10
CA GLU A 45 -6.21 0.92 7.85
C GLU A 45 -4.80 0.38 8.12
N ASP A 46 -3.91 0.43 7.12
CA ASP A 46 -2.52 0.03 7.26
C ASP A 46 -1.76 0.98 8.21
N GLU A 47 -1.99 2.29 8.12
CA GLU A 47 -1.41 3.28 9.02
C GLU A 47 -1.82 3.03 10.48
N GLU A 48 -3.12 2.82 10.72
CA GLU A 48 -3.64 2.51 12.06
C GLU A 48 -3.11 1.18 12.57
N HIS A 49 -2.96 0.19 11.68
CA HIS A 49 -2.42 -1.11 12.04
C HIS A 49 -0.95 -1.04 12.46
N LEU A 50 -0.10 -0.38 11.67
CA LEU A 50 1.31 -0.20 12.02
C LEU A 50 1.49 0.62 13.29
N LYS A 51 0.64 1.64 13.49
CA LYS A 51 0.64 2.42 14.73
C LYS A 51 0.35 1.55 15.96
N ARG A 52 -0.63 0.64 15.88
CA ARG A 52 -0.90 -0.30 16.97
C ARG A 52 0.29 -1.18 17.31
N ILE A 53 1.01 -1.68 16.29
CA ILE A 53 2.21 -2.49 16.49
C ILE A 53 3.30 -1.68 17.19
N SER A 54 3.54 -0.44 16.75
CA SER A 54 4.49 0.47 17.40
C SER A 54 4.12 0.76 18.85
N ASP A 55 2.84 1.01 19.14
CA ASP A 55 2.37 1.28 20.51
C ASP A 55 2.54 0.04 21.42
N MET A 56 2.47 -1.18 20.86
CA MET A 56 2.73 -2.42 21.59
C MET A 56 4.22 -2.61 21.88
N ASP A 57 5.11 -2.20 20.97
CA ASP A 57 6.56 -2.18 21.20
C ASP A 57 6.91 -1.28 22.38
N ASP A 58 6.41 -0.04 22.35
CA ASP A 58 6.66 0.97 23.39
C ASP A 58 6.19 0.53 24.78
N LYS A 59 5.17 -0.33 24.84
CA LYS A 59 4.65 -0.91 26.09
C LYS A 59 5.35 -2.20 26.50
N GLY A 60 6.24 -2.74 25.68
CA GLY A 60 6.87 -4.04 25.89
C GLY A 60 5.91 -5.22 25.75
N GLU A 61 4.83 -5.05 24.98
CA GLU A 61 3.78 -6.05 24.74
C GLU A 61 4.08 -6.91 23.49
N LEU A 62 5.10 -6.56 22.71
CA LEU A 62 5.54 -7.36 21.57
C LEU A 62 6.43 -8.52 22.02
N GLU A 63 6.06 -9.73 21.61
CA GLU A 63 6.92 -10.90 21.71
C GLU A 63 7.83 -10.96 20.47
N TYR A 64 9.14 -10.97 20.69
CA TYR A 64 10.13 -11.14 19.64
C TYR A 64 10.63 -12.58 19.65
N ALA A 65 10.71 -13.17 18.46
CA ALA A 65 11.33 -14.48 18.26
C ALA A 65 12.61 -14.30 17.44
N SER A 66 13.64 -15.07 17.77
CA SER A 66 14.81 -15.22 16.94
C SER A 66 14.48 -15.94 15.64
N MET A 67 15.36 -15.78 14.65
CA MET A 67 15.22 -16.49 13.37
C MET A 67 15.23 -18.01 13.56
N ASP A 68 15.99 -18.53 14.52
CA ASP A 68 16.05 -19.96 14.83
C ASP A 68 14.74 -20.47 15.44
N GLU A 69 14.13 -19.69 16.35
CA GLU A 69 12.82 -20.01 16.93
C GLU A 69 11.71 -19.99 15.88
N MET A 70 11.75 -19.01 14.97
CA MET A 70 10.82 -18.94 13.83
C MET A 70 10.99 -20.16 12.93
N ASN A 71 12.22 -20.52 12.57
CA ASN A 71 12.51 -21.70 11.74
C ASN A 71 12.05 -23.00 12.41
N ALA A 72 12.27 -23.15 13.71
CA ALA A 72 11.80 -24.30 14.47
C ALA A 72 10.26 -24.37 14.50
N HIS A 73 9.59 -23.24 14.70
CA HIS A 73 8.13 -23.15 14.69
C HIS A 73 7.55 -23.51 13.32
N VAL A 74 8.07 -22.93 12.25
CA VAL A 74 7.65 -23.20 10.87
C VAL A 74 7.85 -24.68 10.51
N ASN A 75 9.02 -25.25 10.83
CA ASN A 75 9.28 -26.68 10.62
C ASN A 75 8.32 -27.58 11.41
N SER A 76 7.95 -27.17 12.62
CA SER A 76 6.94 -27.88 13.44
C SER A 76 5.56 -27.84 12.78
N LEU A 77 5.15 -26.68 12.26
CA LEU A 77 3.90 -26.54 11.52
C LEU A 77 3.87 -27.40 10.26
N PHE A 78 4.94 -27.41 9.46
CA PHE A 78 5.05 -28.26 8.27
C PHE A 78 4.96 -29.75 8.61
N LYS A 79 5.62 -30.20 9.68
CA LYS A 79 5.50 -31.58 10.17
C LYS A 79 4.08 -31.92 10.64
N LYS A 80 3.38 -30.97 11.24
CA LYS A 80 2.04 -31.16 11.80
C LYS A 80 0.94 -31.18 10.74
N TYR A 81 1.04 -30.33 9.73
CA TYR A 81 0.00 -30.15 8.72
C TYR A 81 0.29 -30.84 7.39
N GLY A 82 1.51 -31.36 7.22
CA GLY A 82 1.92 -32.10 6.02
C GLY A 82 2.08 -31.18 4.81
N ALA A 83 3.31 -31.06 4.33
CA ALA A 83 3.59 -30.67 2.96
C ALA A 83 3.97 -31.92 2.16
#